data_AF-A0A8C3TPI6-F1
#
_entry.id   AF-A0A8C3TPI6-F1
#
_cell.length_a   1.000
_cell.length_b   1.000
_cell.length_c   1.000
_cell.angle_alpha   90.00
_cell.angle_beta   90.00
_cell.angle_gamma   90.00
#
_symmetry.space_group_name_H-M   'P 1'
#
loop_
_entity.id
_entity.type
_entity.pdbx_description
1 polymer ?
#
loop_
_entity_poly.entity_id
_entity_poly.type
_entity_poly.pdbx_seq_one_letter_code
_entity_poly.pdbx_strand_id
1 'polypeptide(L)'
;ILHGDFIKCFSLASNSPFIFHLFTAQLERVFMWLGLDVKTYTNLTSGDIINLMEFWQHVQDHKDRNCFICCILSHGSSGAIYGTDHKPVSIRMLMSHFTAKQCPQLAAKPKVFFIQACQGDNVQRPVFLDTDGSTPDSSPMQERDSYFESIPEEADFLLGMATVDGCAAFRHIEEGAWYIQSLCSKLQGEDILSILTQVNEDVARRVSPSGTKKQMPQPAYTLRKKIIFPIPMEPPPSEQHQGF
;
A
#
# COMPACT_ATOMS: atom_id res chain seq x y z
N ILE A 1 -18.88 8.04 6.27
CA ILE A 1 -17.89 8.77 7.10
C ILE A 1 -17.23 7.72 7.98
N LEU A 2 -15.95 7.41 7.72
CA LEU A 2 -15.18 6.53 8.61
C LEU A 2 -14.79 7.37 9.84
N HIS A 3 -15.55 7.26 10.93
CA HIS A 3 -15.02 7.62 12.24
C HIS A 3 -14.27 6.40 12.76
N GLY A 4 -12.95 6.37 12.63
CA GLY A 4 -12.17 5.22 13.03
C GLY A 4 -10.69 5.54 13.08
N ASP A 5 -10.19 5.64 14.30
CA ASP A 5 -8.75 5.64 14.56
C ASP A 5 -8.21 4.26 14.15
N PHE A 6 -7.13 4.20 13.37
CA PHE A 6 -6.57 2.98 12.78
C PHE A 6 -5.09 2.79 13.14
N ILE A 7 -4.62 1.57 13.46
CA ILE A 7 -3.25 1.23 13.90
C ILE A 7 -2.74 -0.08 13.28
N LYS A 8 -1.48 -0.36 12.89
CA LYS A 8 -0.16 0.30 12.73
C LYS A 8 0.75 -0.77 12.06
N CYS A 9 1.60 -0.43 11.08
CA CYS A 9 2.94 -1.02 10.88
C CYS A 9 3.61 -0.59 9.56
N PHE A 10 4.82 -0.03 9.68
CA PHE A 10 5.92 -0.24 8.74
C PHE A 10 7.00 -1.09 9.40
N SER A 11 7.58 -2.03 8.66
CA SER A 11 8.85 -2.68 8.94
C SER A 11 9.78 -2.45 7.76
N LEU A 12 10.99 -1.98 8.05
CA LEU A 12 12.04 -1.76 7.09
C LEU A 12 13.27 -2.59 7.41
N ALA A 13 13.76 -3.32 6.43
CA ALA A 13 15.11 -3.80 6.37
C ALA A 13 15.86 -3.06 5.26
N SER A 14 16.79 -2.16 5.61
CA SER A 14 17.81 -1.70 4.66
C SER A 14 18.98 -0.98 5.35
N ASN A 15 20.16 -1.12 4.74
CA ASN A 15 21.46 -0.62 5.18
C ASN A 15 21.72 0.87 4.83
N SER A 16 20.68 1.69 4.59
CA SER A 16 20.81 3.15 4.31
C SER A 16 19.89 3.99 5.21
N PRO A 17 20.31 4.34 6.43
CA PRO A 17 19.41 4.83 7.48
C PRO A 17 18.76 6.20 7.21
N PHE A 18 19.39 7.09 6.44
CA PHE A 18 18.93 8.47 6.30
C PHE A 18 17.71 8.64 5.36
N ILE A 19 17.67 7.94 4.24
CA ILE A 19 16.67 8.19 3.18
C ILE A 19 15.35 7.48 3.47
N PHE A 20 15.41 6.28 4.03
CA PHE A 20 14.23 5.52 4.43
C PHE A 20 13.46 6.18 5.58
N HIS A 21 14.16 6.89 6.46
CA HIS A 21 13.54 7.63 7.54
C HIS A 21 12.59 8.72 7.02
N LEU A 22 12.96 9.41 5.93
CA LEU A 22 12.14 10.46 5.33
C LEU A 22 10.81 9.94 4.79
N PHE A 23 10.81 8.83 4.05
CA PHE A 23 9.57 8.27 3.47
C PHE A 23 8.67 7.66 4.55
N THR A 24 9.27 7.01 5.54
CA THR A 24 8.53 6.45 6.67
C THR A 24 7.86 7.56 7.47
N ALA A 25 8.59 8.66 7.73
CA ALA A 25 8.05 9.83 8.43
C ALA A 25 6.93 10.53 7.65
N GLN A 26 7.02 10.59 6.31
CA GLN A 26 5.95 11.18 5.48
C GLN A 26 4.66 10.35 5.57
N LEU A 27 4.75 9.03 5.44
CA LEU A 27 3.60 8.12 5.56
C LEU A 27 2.99 8.22 6.96
N GLU A 28 3.82 8.20 7.99
CA GLU A 28 3.40 8.35 9.38
C GLU A 28 2.62 9.66 9.58
N ARG A 29 3.18 10.77 9.13
CA ARG A 29 2.56 12.10 9.21
C ARG A 29 1.23 12.18 8.46
N VAL A 30 1.12 11.64 7.24
CA VAL A 30 -0.12 11.67 6.45
C VAL A 30 -1.20 10.78 7.07
N PHE A 31 -0.86 9.54 7.45
CA PHE A 31 -1.83 8.65 8.07
C PHE A 31 -2.26 9.17 9.45
N MET A 32 -1.35 9.75 10.24
CA MET A 32 -1.72 10.42 11.50
C MET A 32 -2.68 11.59 11.27
N TRP A 33 -2.38 12.42 10.27
CA TRP A 33 -3.26 13.53 9.91
C TRP A 33 -4.66 13.05 9.54
N LEU A 34 -4.77 11.99 8.73
CA LEU A 34 -6.04 11.33 8.37
C LEU A 34 -6.77 10.67 9.56
N GLY A 35 -6.24 10.77 10.78
CA GLY A 35 -6.86 10.24 12.00
C GLY A 35 -6.47 8.79 12.32
N LEU A 36 -5.45 8.23 11.68
CA LEU A 36 -4.95 6.89 11.98
C LEU A 36 -3.88 6.98 13.10
N ASP A 37 -3.88 6.10 14.08
CA ASP A 37 -2.78 5.96 15.04
C ASP A 37 -1.64 5.11 14.40
N VAL A 38 -0.38 5.58 14.27
CA VAL A 38 0.67 4.98 13.37
C VAL A 38 1.96 4.46 14.07
N LYS A 39 2.32 3.14 14.02
CA LYS A 39 3.40 2.47 14.83
C LYS A 39 4.38 2.08 13.78
N THR A 40 5.59 2.44 14.09
CA THR A 40 6.72 2.28 13.22
C THR A 40 7.62 1.26 13.89
N TYR A 41 7.97 0.22 13.14
CA TYR A 41 8.94 -0.78 13.52
C TYR A 41 10.10 -0.69 12.52
N THR A 42 11.32 -0.74 13.01
CA THR A 42 12.49 -0.49 12.15
C THR A 42 13.49 -1.62 12.31
N ASN A 43 14.15 -1.99 11.23
CA ASN A 43 15.27 -2.91 11.18
C ASN A 43 14.92 -4.34 11.66
N LEU A 44 13.72 -4.81 11.33
CA LEU A 44 13.29 -6.17 11.72
C LEU A 44 13.95 -7.24 10.85
N THR A 45 14.34 -8.34 11.49
CA THR A 45 14.74 -9.56 10.79
C THR A 45 13.52 -10.25 10.16
N SER A 46 13.72 -11.24 9.29
CA SER A 46 12.59 -12.01 8.74
C SER A 46 11.76 -12.68 9.84
N GLY A 47 12.41 -13.16 10.90
CA GLY A 47 11.75 -13.77 12.06
C GLY A 47 10.93 -12.75 12.86
N ASP A 48 11.49 -11.56 13.10
CA ASP A 48 10.77 -10.49 13.80
C ASP A 48 9.56 -10.00 13.01
N ILE A 49 9.64 -9.96 11.68
CA ILE A 49 8.50 -9.62 10.80
C ILE A 49 7.38 -10.64 10.99
N ILE A 50 7.70 -11.94 10.98
CA ILE A 50 6.70 -13.01 11.17
C ILE A 50 6.06 -12.91 12.55
N ASN A 51 6.89 -12.81 13.60
CA ASN A 51 6.43 -12.66 14.98
C ASN A 51 5.53 -11.42 15.15
N LEU A 52 5.84 -10.34 14.42
CA LEU A 52 5.03 -9.13 14.44
C LEU A 52 3.66 -9.34 13.78
N MET A 53 3.59 -10.05 12.65
CA MET A 53 2.30 -10.40 12.03
C MET A 53 1.48 -11.32 12.94
N GLU A 54 2.10 -12.31 13.56
CA GLU A 54 1.46 -13.21 14.53
C GLU A 54 0.95 -12.43 15.76
N PHE A 55 1.74 -11.48 16.27
CA PHE A 55 1.31 -10.60 17.35
C PHE A 55 0.05 -9.82 16.93
N TRP A 56 0.11 -9.10 15.80
CA TRP A 56 -1.01 -8.30 15.32
C TRP A 56 -2.24 -9.12 14.96
N GLN A 57 -2.07 -10.37 14.51
CA GLN A 57 -3.19 -11.28 14.26
C GLN A 57 -4.08 -11.47 15.52
N HIS A 58 -3.48 -11.49 16.71
CA HIS A 58 -4.17 -11.84 17.97
C HIS A 58 -4.59 -10.63 18.81
N VAL A 59 -4.19 -9.42 18.43
CA VAL A 59 -4.56 -8.18 19.12
C VAL A 59 -6.08 -8.00 19.14
N GLN A 60 -6.64 -7.73 20.33
CA GLN A 60 -8.10 -7.55 20.51
C GLN A 60 -8.62 -6.18 20.08
N ASP A 61 -7.71 -5.22 19.91
CA ASP A 61 -8.03 -3.86 19.49
C ASP A 61 -8.75 -3.83 18.12
N HIS A 62 -8.51 -4.82 17.24
CA HIS A 62 -9.17 -4.93 15.93
C HIS A 62 -10.68 -4.90 15.99
N LYS A 63 -11.30 -5.35 17.09
CA LYS A 63 -12.75 -5.37 17.23
C LYS A 63 -13.36 -3.97 17.10
N ASP A 64 -12.70 -2.96 17.66
CA ASP A 64 -13.20 -1.59 17.71
C ASP A 64 -12.67 -0.71 16.57
N ARG A 65 -11.85 -1.29 15.67
CA ARG A 65 -11.28 -0.62 14.48
C ARG A 65 -12.11 -0.89 13.23
N ASN A 66 -12.02 -0.01 12.23
CA ASN A 66 -12.81 -0.12 10.98
C ASN A 66 -12.04 -0.71 9.78
N CYS A 67 -10.72 -0.73 9.82
CA CYS A 67 -9.87 -1.31 8.78
C CYS A 67 -8.55 -1.81 9.37
N PHE A 68 -7.75 -2.47 8.54
CA PHE A 68 -6.35 -2.79 8.73
C PHE A 68 -5.53 -2.22 7.58
N ILE A 69 -4.42 -1.54 7.85
CA ILE A 69 -3.47 -1.02 6.88
C ILE A 69 -2.07 -1.40 7.36
N CYS A 70 -1.39 -2.23 6.58
CA CYS A 70 0.01 -2.59 6.78
C CYS A 70 0.79 -2.06 5.59
N CYS A 71 1.90 -1.39 5.86
CA CYS A 71 2.70 -0.87 4.78
C CYS A 71 4.12 -1.37 4.98
N ILE A 72 4.81 -1.75 3.91
CA ILE A 72 6.12 -2.36 4.02
C ILE A 72 7.04 -1.71 3.00
N LEU A 73 8.11 -1.08 3.50
CA LEU A 73 9.21 -0.66 2.66
C LEU A 73 10.32 -1.69 2.92
N SER A 74 10.73 -2.49 1.95
CA SER A 74 11.91 -3.35 2.14
C SER A 74 12.54 -3.72 0.81
N HIS A 75 13.80 -4.18 0.78
CA HIS A 75 14.24 -4.93 -0.39
C HIS A 75 13.27 -6.09 -0.65
N GLY A 76 13.18 -6.51 -1.91
CA GLY A 76 12.25 -7.55 -2.29
C GLY A 76 12.73 -8.29 -3.51
N SER A 77 12.07 -9.42 -3.74
CA SER A 77 12.12 -10.22 -4.95
C SER A 77 10.70 -10.64 -5.28
N SER A 78 10.47 -11.28 -6.42
CA SER A 78 9.12 -11.68 -6.86
C SER A 78 8.35 -12.40 -5.75
N GLY A 79 7.24 -11.79 -5.32
CA GLY A 79 6.35 -12.30 -4.27
C GLY A 79 6.87 -12.21 -2.83
N ALA A 80 8.02 -11.58 -2.58
CA ALA A 80 8.67 -11.54 -1.27
C ALA A 80 9.29 -10.19 -0.91
N ILE A 81 9.38 -9.94 0.39
CA ILE A 81 10.19 -8.89 1.01
C ILE A 81 11.37 -9.50 1.75
N TYR A 82 12.40 -8.73 2.07
CA TYR A 82 13.54 -9.19 2.87
C TYR A 82 13.51 -8.62 4.29
N GLY A 83 13.98 -9.40 5.26
CA GLY A 83 14.38 -8.90 6.58
C GLY A 83 15.81 -8.34 6.58
N THR A 84 16.24 -7.75 7.69
CA THR A 84 17.61 -7.22 7.85
C THR A 84 18.67 -8.32 7.84
N ASP A 85 18.25 -9.56 8.10
CA ASP A 85 19.05 -10.77 7.98
C ASP A 85 19.11 -11.33 6.55
N HIS A 86 18.63 -10.56 5.56
CA HIS A 86 18.62 -10.91 4.13
C HIS A 86 17.86 -12.20 3.81
N LYS A 87 16.93 -12.62 4.67
CA LYS A 87 16.04 -13.75 4.41
C LYS A 87 14.71 -13.27 3.83
N PRO A 88 14.16 -13.97 2.81
CA PRO A 88 12.90 -13.61 2.19
C PRO A 88 11.70 -13.98 3.08
N VAL A 89 10.65 -13.17 3.01
CA VAL A 89 9.36 -13.39 3.64
C VAL A 89 8.28 -13.19 2.59
N SER A 90 7.43 -14.20 2.39
CA SER A 90 6.38 -14.17 1.37
C SER A 90 5.31 -13.13 1.71
N ILE A 91 4.97 -12.26 0.75
CA ILE A 91 3.89 -11.27 0.91
C ILE A 91 2.56 -11.98 1.14
N ARG A 92 2.31 -13.08 0.42
CA ARG A 92 1.11 -13.91 0.61
C ARG A 92 1.01 -14.46 2.03
N MET A 93 2.12 -14.91 2.59
CA MET A 93 2.17 -15.39 3.97
C MET A 93 1.81 -14.26 4.96
N LEU A 94 2.37 -13.06 4.77
CA LEU A 94 2.05 -11.90 5.62
C LEU A 94 0.54 -11.57 5.57
N MET A 95 -0.04 -11.54 4.38
CA MET A 95 -1.47 -11.29 4.21
C MET A 95 -2.33 -12.41 4.84
N SER A 96 -1.88 -13.66 4.78
CA SER A 96 -2.65 -14.81 5.29
C SER A 96 -2.92 -14.76 6.80
N HIS A 97 -2.12 -14.03 7.57
CA HIS A 97 -2.35 -13.82 9.01
C HIS A 97 -3.66 -13.05 9.29
N PHE A 98 -4.15 -12.30 8.32
CA PHE A 98 -5.30 -11.40 8.49
C PHE A 98 -6.54 -11.87 7.72
N THR A 99 -6.60 -13.12 7.26
CA THR A 99 -7.83 -13.65 6.66
C THR A 99 -8.98 -13.66 7.66
N ALA A 100 -10.22 -13.71 7.19
CA ALA A 100 -11.38 -13.77 8.09
C ALA A 100 -11.34 -14.98 9.06
N LYS A 101 -10.64 -16.05 8.68
CA LYS A 101 -10.43 -17.23 9.52
C LYS A 101 -9.31 -17.02 10.54
N GLN A 102 -8.19 -16.44 10.12
CA GLN A 102 -7.00 -16.27 10.96
C GLN A 102 -7.11 -15.08 11.92
N CYS A 103 -7.82 -14.02 11.51
CA CYS A 103 -8.13 -12.85 12.32
C CYS A 103 -9.63 -12.49 12.20
N PRO A 104 -10.53 -13.21 12.90
CA PRO A 104 -11.97 -13.00 12.80
C PRO A 104 -12.45 -11.58 13.14
N GLN A 105 -11.68 -10.86 13.94
CA GLN A 105 -11.97 -9.47 14.32
C GLN A 105 -11.87 -8.49 13.14
N LEU A 106 -11.15 -8.88 12.08
CA LEU A 106 -11.03 -8.15 10.81
C LEU A 106 -11.91 -8.73 9.70
N ALA A 107 -12.78 -9.70 10.01
CA ALA A 107 -13.78 -10.19 9.05
C ALA A 107 -14.70 -9.04 8.63
N ALA A 108 -15.00 -8.94 7.33
CA ALA A 108 -15.77 -7.85 6.73
C ALA A 108 -15.19 -6.43 6.86
N LYS A 109 -13.96 -6.29 7.39
CA LYS A 109 -13.23 -5.02 7.48
C LYS A 109 -12.15 -4.94 6.41
N PRO A 110 -11.90 -3.79 5.76
CA PRO A 110 -10.86 -3.70 4.75
C PRO A 110 -9.46 -3.94 5.30
N LYS A 111 -8.63 -4.70 4.57
CA LYS A 111 -7.25 -5.07 4.91
C LYS A 111 -6.33 -4.64 3.78
N VAL A 112 -5.70 -3.50 3.96
CA VAL A 112 -4.91 -2.78 2.96
C VAL A 112 -3.42 -3.04 3.20
N PHE A 113 -2.70 -3.42 2.15
CA PHE A 113 -1.28 -3.65 2.16
C PHE A 113 -0.61 -2.75 1.13
N PHE A 114 0.27 -1.86 1.55
CA PHE A 114 1.08 -1.05 0.63
C PHE A 114 2.53 -1.53 0.65
N ILE A 115 2.98 -2.16 -0.44
CA ILE A 115 4.31 -2.78 -0.48
C ILE A 115 5.20 -2.01 -1.45
N GLN A 116 6.14 -1.27 -0.89
CA GLN A 116 7.28 -0.69 -1.59
C GLN A 116 8.43 -1.68 -1.50
N ALA A 117 8.55 -2.57 -2.47
CA ALA A 117 9.69 -3.49 -2.62
C ALA A 117 9.93 -3.80 -4.09
N CYS A 118 11.17 -4.07 -4.48
CA CYS A 118 11.45 -4.61 -5.82
C CYS A 118 10.77 -5.98 -5.95
N GLN A 119 10.26 -6.32 -7.14
CA GLN A 119 9.69 -7.65 -7.43
C GLN A 119 10.48 -8.40 -8.50
N GLY A 120 11.66 -7.88 -8.88
CA GLY A 120 12.61 -8.47 -9.80
C GLY A 120 13.65 -7.43 -10.24
N ASP A 121 14.53 -7.83 -11.14
CA ASP A 121 15.64 -6.99 -11.62
C ASP A 121 15.35 -6.32 -12.98
N ASN A 122 14.19 -6.60 -13.61
CA ASN A 122 13.87 -6.02 -14.90
C ASN A 122 13.56 -4.52 -14.77
N VAL A 123 14.15 -3.73 -15.65
CA VAL A 123 13.86 -2.30 -15.78
C VAL A 123 12.73 -2.13 -16.79
N GLN A 124 11.63 -1.51 -16.37
CA GLN A 124 10.56 -1.15 -17.30
C GLN A 124 11.05 -0.06 -18.26
N ARG A 125 10.90 -0.33 -19.56
CA ARG A 125 11.33 0.56 -20.65
C ARG A 125 10.15 1.42 -21.11
N PRO A 126 10.38 2.67 -21.53
CA PRO A 126 9.34 3.49 -22.12
C PRO A 126 8.84 2.87 -23.44
N VAL A 127 7.52 2.88 -23.61
CA VAL A 127 6.85 2.59 -24.89
C VAL A 127 6.18 3.89 -25.32
N PHE A 128 6.37 4.29 -26.58
CA PHE A 128 5.73 5.47 -27.16
C PHE A 128 4.37 5.05 -27.72
N LEU A 129 3.31 5.77 -27.34
CA LEU A 129 1.95 5.47 -27.75
C LEU A 129 1.58 6.27 -29.00
N ASP A 130 1.01 5.62 -30.02
CA ASP A 130 0.21 6.27 -31.05
C ASP A 130 -1.24 6.42 -30.54
N THR A 131 -1.90 7.53 -30.88
CA THR A 131 -3.21 7.92 -30.34
C THR A 131 -4.30 7.71 -31.40
N ASP A 132 -5.42 7.07 -31.02
CA ASP A 132 -6.81 7.16 -31.56
C ASP A 132 -7.66 6.11 -30.82
N GLY A 133 -8.96 6.20 -30.48
CA GLY A 133 -10.10 7.10 -30.67
C GLY A 133 -11.29 6.56 -29.83
N SER A 134 -12.43 7.29 -29.74
CA SER A 134 -13.44 7.17 -28.65
C SER A 134 -14.82 6.54 -28.97
N THR A 135 -15.57 6.15 -27.89
CA THR A 135 -17.06 6.07 -27.66
C THR A 135 -17.86 4.74 -27.92
N PRO A 136 -19.13 4.53 -27.46
CA PRO A 136 -19.65 4.33 -26.06
C PRO A 136 -20.75 3.20 -25.84
N ASP A 137 -21.14 2.95 -24.56
CA ASP A 137 -22.33 2.31 -23.86
C ASP A 137 -23.37 1.34 -24.56
N SER A 138 -24.19 0.43 -23.96
CA SER A 138 -24.95 0.38 -22.67
C SER A 138 -25.68 -0.99 -22.35
N SER A 139 -26.07 -1.21 -21.06
CA SER A 139 -27.41 -1.69 -20.51
C SER A 139 -27.63 -3.14 -19.91
N PRO A 140 -28.75 -3.48 -19.17
CA PRO A 140 -28.76 -3.85 -17.72
C PRO A 140 -29.47 -5.20 -17.33
N MET A 141 -29.44 -5.64 -16.03
CA MET A 141 -30.59 -6.28 -15.28
C MET A 141 -30.31 -6.77 -13.82
N GLN A 142 -31.42 -6.84 -13.04
CA GLN A 142 -31.70 -7.31 -11.64
C GLN A 142 -31.41 -8.82 -11.36
N GLU A 143 -31.45 -9.43 -10.16
CA GLU A 143 -32.28 -9.29 -8.93
C GLU A 143 -31.61 -10.02 -7.69
N ARG A 144 -32.26 -9.97 -6.51
CA ARG A 144 -31.79 -10.45 -5.18
C ARG A 144 -32.11 -11.92 -4.88
N ASP A 145 -31.24 -12.59 -4.12
CA ASP A 145 -31.59 -13.70 -3.22
C ASP A 145 -30.82 -13.60 -1.88
N SER A 146 -31.51 -13.83 -0.76
CA SER A 146 -30.92 -13.83 0.58
C SER A 146 -30.30 -15.19 0.89
N TYR A 147 -29.04 -15.38 0.49
CA TYR A 147 -28.18 -16.41 1.03
C TYR A 147 -27.61 -15.92 2.36
N PHE A 148 -27.44 -16.81 3.35
CA PHE A 148 -26.66 -16.50 4.55
C PHE A 148 -25.34 -15.85 4.11
N GLU A 149 -25.12 -14.59 4.50
CA GLU A 149 -24.04 -13.74 3.98
C GLU A 149 -22.69 -14.26 4.50
N SER A 150 -22.18 -15.29 3.85
CA SER A 150 -20.83 -15.80 4.04
C SER A 150 -19.90 -15.08 3.07
N ILE A 151 -18.73 -14.70 3.56
CA ILE A 151 -17.73 -13.99 2.77
C ILE A 151 -16.56 -14.96 2.54
N PRO A 152 -15.92 -14.94 1.35
CA PRO A 152 -14.70 -15.70 1.14
C PRO A 152 -13.62 -15.36 2.18
N GLU A 153 -12.79 -16.34 2.55
CA GLU A 153 -11.75 -16.16 3.57
C GLU A 153 -10.78 -15.00 3.26
N GLU A 154 -10.47 -14.81 1.97
CA GLU A 154 -9.58 -13.76 1.45
C GLU A 154 -10.36 -12.51 0.96
N ALA A 155 -11.59 -12.30 1.44
CA ALA A 155 -12.37 -11.11 1.11
C ALA A 155 -11.86 -9.85 1.82
N ASP A 156 -12.13 -8.70 1.19
CA ASP A 156 -11.85 -7.37 1.73
C ASP A 156 -10.34 -7.05 1.85
N PHE A 157 -9.51 -7.59 0.96
CA PHE A 157 -8.11 -7.21 0.83
C PHE A 157 -7.86 -6.20 -0.29
N LEU A 158 -6.87 -5.35 -0.10
CA LEU A 158 -6.27 -4.49 -1.11
C LEU A 158 -4.75 -4.59 -0.99
N LEU A 159 -4.07 -4.95 -2.06
CA LEU A 159 -2.62 -5.01 -2.16
C LEU A 159 -2.16 -3.97 -3.19
N GLY A 160 -1.56 -2.88 -2.74
CA GLY A 160 -0.92 -1.88 -3.58
C GLY A 160 0.58 -2.13 -3.69
N MET A 161 1.02 -2.76 -4.78
CA MET A 161 2.43 -2.99 -5.08
C MET A 161 3.03 -1.78 -5.79
N ALA A 162 4.23 -1.36 -5.38
CA ALA A 162 4.94 -0.25 -6.01
C ALA A 162 5.39 -0.51 -7.45
N THR A 163 5.50 -1.78 -7.85
CA THR A 163 5.88 -2.21 -9.20
C THR A 163 5.15 -3.50 -9.55
N VAL A 164 4.93 -3.74 -10.85
CA VAL A 164 4.50 -5.04 -11.37
C VAL A 164 5.52 -6.14 -11.06
N ASP A 165 5.06 -7.39 -11.06
CA ASP A 165 5.91 -8.57 -10.86
C ASP A 165 7.05 -8.64 -11.89
N GLY A 166 8.22 -9.11 -11.44
CA GLY A 166 9.43 -9.20 -12.24
C GLY A 166 10.18 -7.89 -12.48
N CYS A 167 9.69 -6.74 -12.01
CA CYS A 167 10.33 -5.43 -12.22
C CYS A 167 10.89 -4.80 -10.93
N ALA A 168 11.88 -3.92 -11.09
CA ALA A 168 12.48 -3.17 -9.99
C ALA A 168 11.60 -1.97 -9.58
N ALA A 169 11.47 -1.73 -8.27
CA ALA A 169 10.85 -0.52 -7.73
C ALA A 169 11.93 0.52 -7.44
N PHE A 170 11.79 1.74 -7.97
CA PHE A 170 12.82 2.77 -7.81
C PHE A 170 12.91 3.28 -6.38
N ARG A 171 14.16 3.46 -5.95
CA ARG A 171 14.60 4.01 -4.67
C ARG A 171 15.89 4.78 -4.93
N HIS A 172 15.79 5.97 -5.51
CA HIS A 172 16.99 6.75 -5.81
C HIS A 172 17.29 7.75 -4.69
N ILE A 173 18.58 8.00 -4.48
CA ILE A 173 19.10 8.90 -3.43
C ILE A 173 18.65 10.35 -3.63
N GLU A 174 18.41 10.75 -4.88
CA GLU A 174 17.95 12.09 -5.26
C GLU A 174 16.46 12.15 -5.65
N GLU A 175 15.85 11.03 -6.06
CA GLU A 175 14.50 11.01 -6.66
C GLU A 175 13.41 10.47 -5.72
N GLY A 176 13.83 9.83 -4.63
CA GLY A 176 12.99 9.22 -3.62
C GLY A 176 12.14 8.02 -4.08
N ALA A 177 11.20 7.59 -3.23
CA ALA A 177 10.30 6.49 -3.52
C ALA A 177 9.04 7.02 -4.23
N TRP A 178 9.06 7.07 -5.57
CA TRP A 178 8.00 7.67 -6.40
C TRP A 178 6.59 7.21 -6.02
N TYR A 179 6.41 5.91 -5.78
CA TYR A 179 5.12 5.34 -5.37
C TYR A 179 4.63 5.90 -4.03
N ILE A 180 5.48 5.92 -3.01
CA ILE A 180 5.13 6.42 -1.68
C ILE A 180 4.84 7.92 -1.70
N GLN A 181 5.69 8.71 -2.37
CA GLN A 181 5.47 10.15 -2.50
C GLN A 181 4.13 10.44 -3.19
N SER A 182 3.88 9.76 -4.30
CA SER A 182 2.63 9.91 -5.05
C SER A 182 1.43 9.49 -4.21
N LEU A 183 1.52 8.35 -3.51
CA LEU A 183 0.49 7.86 -2.60
C LEU A 183 0.19 8.89 -1.51
N CYS A 184 1.19 9.37 -0.79
CA CYS A 184 1.04 10.40 0.25
C CYS A 184 0.38 11.67 -0.28
N SER A 185 0.76 12.14 -1.47
CA SER A 185 0.19 13.36 -2.07
C SER A 185 -1.28 13.23 -2.47
N LYS A 186 -1.74 12.00 -2.75
CA LYS A 186 -3.06 11.68 -3.30
C LYS A 186 -4.03 11.11 -2.25
N LEU A 187 -3.56 10.77 -1.06
CA LEU A 187 -4.33 10.13 0.01
C LEU A 187 -5.32 11.09 0.70
N GLN A 188 -6.31 11.61 -0.04
CA GLN A 188 -7.37 12.44 0.53
C GLN A 188 -8.57 12.55 -0.41
N GLY A 189 -9.78 12.71 0.17
CA GLY A 189 -10.96 13.21 -0.54
C GLY A 189 -11.68 12.24 -1.49
N GLU A 190 -11.03 11.15 -1.89
CA GLU A 190 -11.57 10.18 -2.86
C GLU A 190 -11.55 8.73 -2.33
N ASP A 191 -12.19 7.82 -3.06
CA ASP A 191 -12.08 6.40 -2.75
C ASP A 191 -10.69 5.84 -3.11
N ILE A 192 -10.24 4.84 -2.37
CA ILE A 192 -8.87 4.35 -2.47
C ILE A 192 -8.49 3.79 -3.85
N LEU A 193 -9.44 3.27 -4.63
CA LEU A 193 -9.15 2.76 -5.97
C LEU A 193 -8.96 3.91 -6.96
N SER A 194 -9.76 4.97 -6.83
CA SER A 194 -9.56 6.22 -7.56
C SER A 194 -8.20 6.85 -7.22
N ILE A 195 -7.86 6.92 -5.92
CA ILE A 195 -6.53 7.37 -5.45
C ILE A 195 -5.42 6.54 -6.10
N LEU A 196 -5.50 5.21 -6.04
CA LEU A 196 -4.47 4.33 -6.60
C LEU A 196 -4.36 4.44 -8.13
N THR A 197 -5.44 4.73 -8.82
CA THR A 197 -5.42 5.02 -10.26
C THR A 197 -4.67 6.31 -10.54
N GLN A 198 -4.89 7.36 -9.74
CA GLN A 198 -4.14 8.60 -9.85
C GLN A 198 -2.66 8.43 -9.47
N VAL A 199 -2.34 7.54 -8.53
CA VAL A 199 -0.96 7.17 -8.18
C VAL A 199 -0.29 6.44 -9.35
N ASN A 200 -0.98 5.49 -9.98
CA ASN A 200 -0.49 4.80 -11.17
C ASN A 200 -0.12 5.81 -12.26
N GLU A 201 -1.03 6.72 -12.58
CA GLU A 201 -0.81 7.72 -13.63
C GLU A 201 0.36 8.68 -13.29
N ASP A 202 0.46 9.13 -12.04
CA ASP A 202 1.56 10.00 -11.62
C ASP A 202 2.93 9.31 -11.68
N VAL A 203 3.03 8.09 -11.16
CA VAL A 203 4.27 7.30 -11.20
C VAL A 203 4.61 6.93 -12.65
N ALA A 204 3.61 6.58 -13.46
CA ALA A 204 3.78 6.27 -14.87
C ALA A 204 4.22 7.47 -15.71
N ARG A 205 3.96 8.72 -15.29
CA ARG A 205 4.47 9.92 -15.97
C ARG A 205 5.91 10.25 -15.61
N ARG A 206 6.40 9.83 -14.44
CA ARG A 206 7.79 10.04 -14.05
C ARG A 206 8.75 9.28 -14.96
N VAL A 207 9.94 9.85 -15.14
CA VAL A 207 11.03 9.28 -15.95
C VAL A 207 12.31 9.53 -15.16
N SER A 208 13.22 8.56 -15.16
CA SER A 208 14.53 8.78 -14.55
C SER A 208 15.26 9.94 -15.24
N PRO A 209 16.20 10.64 -14.59
CA PRO A 209 17.00 11.70 -15.20
C PRO A 209 17.72 11.27 -16.48
N SER A 210 18.06 9.97 -16.59
CA SER A 210 18.64 9.37 -17.78
C SER A 210 17.65 9.17 -18.95
N GLY A 211 16.36 9.40 -18.75
CA GLY A 211 15.30 9.19 -19.76
C GLY A 211 14.94 7.72 -20.01
N THR A 212 15.64 6.77 -19.39
CA THR A 212 15.63 5.35 -19.82
C THR A 212 14.78 4.43 -18.98
N LYS A 213 14.25 4.89 -17.85
CA LYS A 213 13.55 4.03 -16.88
C LYS A 213 12.16 4.58 -16.54
N LYS A 214 11.19 3.67 -16.43
CA LYS A 214 9.80 3.93 -16.00
C LYS A 214 9.45 3.04 -14.80
N GLN A 215 8.38 3.39 -14.10
CA GLN A 215 7.80 2.56 -13.05
C GLN A 215 6.29 2.53 -13.20
N MET A 216 5.68 1.37 -13.00
CA MET A 216 4.24 1.17 -13.03
C MET A 216 3.81 0.42 -11.77
N PRO A 217 3.16 1.09 -10.81
CA PRO A 217 2.55 0.43 -9.67
C PRO A 217 1.37 -0.46 -10.08
N GLN A 218 1.06 -1.45 -9.26
CA GLN A 218 0.02 -2.44 -9.54
C GLN A 218 -0.84 -2.72 -8.30
N PRO A 219 -2.04 -2.13 -8.21
CA PRO A 219 -3.02 -2.53 -7.21
C PRO A 219 -3.73 -3.84 -7.61
N ALA A 220 -3.98 -4.70 -6.64
CA ALA A 220 -4.84 -5.89 -6.73
C ALA A 220 -5.78 -5.93 -5.54
N TYR A 221 -7.05 -6.29 -5.72
CA TYR A 221 -8.03 -6.20 -4.63
C TYR A 221 -9.18 -7.20 -4.72
N THR A 222 -9.71 -7.52 -3.54
CA THR A 222 -10.96 -8.27 -3.30
C THR A 222 -11.92 -7.44 -2.43
N LEU A 223 -11.76 -6.11 -2.43
CA LEU A 223 -12.64 -5.16 -1.74
C LEU A 223 -14.07 -5.27 -2.26
N ARG A 224 -15.03 -5.33 -1.34
CA ARG A 224 -16.47 -5.36 -1.67
C ARG A 224 -17.18 -4.03 -1.43
N LYS A 225 -16.48 -3.05 -0.86
CA LYS A 225 -17.00 -1.71 -0.51
C LYS A 225 -15.95 -0.65 -0.80
N LYS A 226 -16.40 0.56 -1.11
CA LYS A 226 -15.52 1.73 -1.24
C LYS A 226 -14.88 2.06 0.11
N ILE A 227 -13.59 2.37 0.09
CA ILE A 227 -12.86 2.91 1.23
C ILE A 227 -12.58 4.37 0.92
N ILE A 228 -13.00 5.29 1.78
CA ILE A 228 -12.78 6.73 1.60
C ILE A 228 -12.14 7.26 2.87
N PHE A 229 -10.98 7.90 2.74
CA PHE A 229 -10.35 8.61 3.85
C PHE A 229 -10.95 10.01 3.94
N PRO A 230 -11.73 10.32 5.00
CA PRO A 230 -12.31 11.65 5.16
C PRO A 230 -11.20 12.68 5.35
N ILE A 231 -11.39 13.87 4.79
CA ILE A 231 -10.44 14.97 4.95
C ILE A 231 -10.61 15.55 6.36
N PRO A 232 -9.56 15.54 7.19
CA PRO A 232 -9.55 16.24 8.49
C PRO A 232 -9.81 17.74 8.33
N MET A 233 -10.33 18.39 9.37
CA MET A 233 -10.50 19.85 9.34
C MET A 233 -9.18 20.62 9.33
N GLU A 234 -8.11 20.03 9.87
CA GLU A 234 -6.77 20.60 9.81
C GLU A 234 -6.18 20.41 8.40
N PRO A 235 -5.40 21.37 7.87
CA PRO A 235 -4.79 21.24 6.57
C PRO A 235 -3.78 20.08 6.54
N PRO A 236 -3.56 19.44 5.36
CA PRO A 236 -2.57 18.40 5.23
C PRO A 236 -1.21 18.93 5.65
N PRO A 237 -0.42 18.10 6.30
CA PRO A 237 0.76 18.57 6.97
C PRO A 237 1.80 18.85 5.86
N SER A 238 2.00 20.13 5.55
CA SER A 238 2.75 20.65 4.39
C SER A 238 4.09 19.95 4.11
N GLU A 239 4.40 19.74 2.82
CA GLU A 239 5.76 19.45 2.36
C GLU A 239 6.62 20.66 2.73
N GLN A 240 7.27 20.63 3.89
CA GLN A 240 8.37 21.55 4.14
C GLN A 240 9.43 21.25 3.09
N HIS A 241 9.46 22.07 2.04
CA HIS A 241 10.67 22.33 1.29
C HIS A 241 11.72 22.74 2.33
N GLN A 242 12.56 21.80 2.75
CA GLN A 242 13.83 22.16 3.36
C GLN A 242 14.68 22.71 2.23
N GLY A 243 14.55 24.02 2.00
CA GLY A 243 15.65 24.79 1.45
C GLY A 243 16.81 24.66 2.45
N PHE A 244 17.86 23.96 2.02
CA PHE A 244 19.28 24.35 2.00
C PHE A 244 20.12 23.11 1.74
#